data_AF-A0A511USK9-F1
#
_entry.id   AF-A0A511USK9-F1
#
_cell.length_a   1.000
_cell.length_b   1.000
_cell.length_c   1.000
_cell.angle_alpha   90.00
_cell.angle_beta   90.00
_cell.angle_gamma   90.00
#
_symmetry.space_group_name_H-M   'P 1'
#
loop_
_entity.id
_entity.type
_entity.pdbx_description
1 polymer ?
#
loop_
_entity_poly.entity_id
_entity_poly.type
_entity_poly.pdbx_seq_one_letter_code
_entity_poly.pdbx_strand_id
1 'polypeptide(L)'
;MSIQANSTQATSTQTGSTQIRLNGDPHTLTAGHTVADLVEQLGLSGRRIAVEINEEIVPRSQHADTRLVDGDHVEVVHAIGGG
;
A
#
# COMPACT_ATOMS: atom_id res chain seq x y z
N MET A 1 32.21 34.34 6.10
CA MET A 1 31.24 33.77 7.06
C MET A 1 30.24 32.98 6.26
N SER A 2 30.49 31.68 6.07
CA SER A 2 29.64 30.81 5.27
C SER A 2 28.87 29.91 6.21
N ILE A 3 27.56 30.16 6.32
CA ILE A 3 26.64 29.27 7.01
C ILE A 3 26.30 28.12 6.07
N GLN A 4 26.78 26.92 6.38
CA GLN A 4 26.25 25.70 5.79
C GLN A 4 24.96 25.37 6.53
N ALA A 5 23.82 25.57 5.86
CA ALA A 5 22.55 25.03 6.31
C ALA A 5 22.61 23.51 6.10
N ASN A 6 22.78 22.78 7.20
CA ASN A 6 22.71 21.33 7.20
C ASN A 6 21.25 20.93 6.96
N SER A 7 21.02 20.21 5.86
CA SER A 7 19.73 19.63 5.52
C SER A 7 19.18 18.82 6.71
N THR A 8 18.00 19.20 7.16
CA THR A 8 17.21 18.48 8.16
C THR A 8 16.96 17.05 7.68
N GLN A 9 17.81 16.12 8.12
CA GLN A 9 17.57 14.69 8.01
C GLN A 9 16.50 14.34 9.04
N ALA A 10 15.23 14.39 8.63
CA ALA A 10 14.13 13.84 9.40
C ALA A 10 13.91 12.37 8.99
N THR A 11 13.85 11.51 10.01
CA THR A 11 13.42 10.10 9.98
C THR A 11 14.29 9.11 9.21
N SER A 12 15.19 8.46 9.97
CA SER A 12 15.74 7.14 9.68
C SER A 12 14.61 6.08 9.70
N THR A 13 13.87 5.90 8.62
CA THR A 13 13.04 4.70 8.45
C THR A 13 13.89 3.61 7.82
N GLN A 14 14.14 2.56 8.58
CA GLN A 14 14.68 1.28 8.13
C GLN A 14 14.11 0.93 6.75
N THR A 15 14.97 0.84 5.73
CA THR A 15 14.62 0.39 4.37
C THR A 15 14.26 -1.09 4.40
N GLY A 16 13.09 -1.44 4.96
CA GLY A 16 12.49 -2.74 4.76
C GLY A 16 11.74 -2.72 3.44
N SER A 17 12.06 -3.61 2.52
CA SER A 17 11.20 -3.91 1.38
C SER A 17 10.28 -5.06 1.76
N THR A 18 9.00 -4.94 1.47
CA THR A 18 7.99 -5.98 1.66
C THR A 18 7.56 -6.48 0.28
N GLN A 19 7.64 -7.79 0.07
CA GLN A 19 7.26 -8.43 -1.17
C GLN A 19 5.87 -9.05 -1.03
N ILE A 20 4.94 -8.63 -1.87
CA ILE A 20 3.59 -9.16 -1.95
C ILE A 20 3.36 -9.77 -3.34
N ARG A 21 2.26 -10.48 -3.52
CA ARG A 21 1.72 -10.80 -4.85
C ARG A 21 0.50 -9.93 -5.09
N LEU A 22 0.57 -9.04 -6.06
CA LEU A 22 -0.50 -8.15 -6.45
C LEU A 22 -1.14 -8.65 -7.75
N ASN A 23 -2.42 -9.03 -7.73
CA ASN A 23 -3.14 -9.56 -8.90
C ASN A 23 -2.39 -10.73 -9.57
N GLY A 24 -1.80 -11.60 -8.76
CA GLY A 24 -0.94 -12.70 -9.21
C GLY A 24 0.53 -12.37 -9.52
N ASP A 25 0.89 -11.11 -9.69
CA ASP A 25 2.26 -10.68 -10.04
C ASP A 25 3.08 -10.27 -8.81
N PRO A 26 4.40 -10.59 -8.75
CA PRO A 26 5.27 -10.12 -7.67
C PRO A 26 5.33 -8.59 -7.64
N HIS A 27 5.08 -8.00 -6.46
CA HIS A 27 5.13 -6.56 -6.26
C HIS A 27 5.93 -6.22 -5.00
N THR A 28 6.81 -5.23 -5.09
CA THR A 28 7.66 -4.79 -3.97
C THR A 28 7.19 -3.44 -3.48
N LEU A 29 6.95 -3.36 -2.17
CA LEU A 29 6.52 -2.16 -1.46
C LEU A 29 7.54 -1.80 -0.39
N THR A 30 7.46 -0.57 0.13
CA THR A 30 8.17 -0.24 1.37
C THR A 30 7.42 -0.86 2.55
N ALA A 31 8.16 -1.40 3.52
CA ALA A 31 7.59 -1.96 4.72
C ALA A 31 6.68 -0.95 5.44
N GLY A 32 5.51 -1.43 5.86
CA GLY A 32 4.51 -0.61 6.53
C GLY A 32 3.54 0.11 5.60
N HIS A 33 3.59 -0.13 4.28
CA HIS A 33 2.51 0.31 3.37
C HIS A 33 1.18 -0.30 3.80
N THR A 34 0.14 0.53 3.74
CA THR A 34 -1.24 0.10 3.93
C THR A 34 -1.89 -0.23 2.59
N VAL A 35 -3.08 -0.85 2.65
CA VAL A 35 -3.91 -1.04 1.45
C VAL A 35 -4.24 0.30 0.79
N ALA A 36 -4.51 1.36 1.58
CA ALA A 36 -4.79 2.69 1.05
C ALA A 36 -3.59 3.25 0.28
N ASP A 37 -2.38 3.12 0.83
CA ASP A 37 -1.15 3.59 0.17
C ASP A 37 -0.92 2.84 -1.15
N LEU A 38 -1.14 1.52 -1.16
CA LEU A 38 -1.04 0.71 -2.38
C LEU A 38 -2.06 1.18 -3.43
N VAL A 39 -3.32 1.37 -3.05
CA VAL A 39 -4.39 1.84 -3.94
C VAL A 39 -4.06 3.22 -4.52
N GLU A 40 -3.48 4.11 -3.72
CA GLU A 40 -3.03 5.43 -4.16
C GLU A 40 -1.86 5.33 -5.15
N GLN A 41 -0.84 4.51 -4.83
CA GLN A 41 0.31 4.27 -5.70
C GLN A 41 -0.10 3.68 -7.06
N LEU A 42 -1.14 2.83 -7.07
CA LEU A 42 -1.70 2.27 -8.30
C LEU A 42 -2.60 3.26 -9.07
N GLY A 43 -2.84 4.47 -8.54
CA GLY A 43 -3.74 5.45 -9.16
C GLY A 43 -5.20 5.00 -9.16
N LEU A 44 -5.58 4.13 -8.22
CA LEU A 44 -6.92 3.56 -8.09
C LEU A 44 -7.75 4.25 -6.99
N SER A 45 -7.18 5.25 -6.31
CA SER A 45 -7.89 6.09 -5.35
C SER A 45 -9.20 6.63 -5.91
N GLY A 46 -10.27 6.55 -5.11
CA GLY A 46 -11.61 7.02 -5.50
C GLY A 46 -12.35 6.13 -6.50
N ARG A 47 -11.73 5.07 -7.03
CA ARG A 47 -12.42 4.10 -7.90
C ARG A 47 -13.24 3.11 -7.06
N ARG A 48 -14.25 2.52 -7.68
CA ARG A 48 -15.07 1.45 -7.11
C ARG A 48 -14.33 0.12 -7.25
N ILE A 49 -13.38 -0.10 -6.34
CA ILE A 49 -12.58 -1.33 -6.25
C ILE A 49 -12.93 -2.09 -4.97
N ALA A 50 -12.77 -3.41 -5.02
CA ALA A 50 -12.64 -4.27 -3.85
C ALA A 50 -11.19 -4.72 -3.75
N VAL A 51 -10.68 -4.77 -2.53
CA VAL A 51 -9.35 -5.29 -2.23
C VAL A 51 -9.53 -6.52 -1.36
N GLU A 52 -8.85 -7.59 -1.73
CA GLU A 52 -8.79 -8.86 -1.01
C GLU A 52 -7.33 -9.12 -0.62
N ILE A 53 -7.13 -9.60 0.60
CA ILE A 53 -5.82 -10.04 1.10
C ILE A 53 -5.97 -11.48 1.56
N ASN A 54 -5.18 -12.39 1.00
CA ASN A 54 -5.15 -13.80 1.38
C ASN A 54 -6.57 -14.43 1.39
N GLU A 55 -7.37 -14.17 0.35
CA GLU A 55 -8.76 -14.63 0.21
C GLU A 55 -9.77 -13.95 1.17
N GLU A 56 -9.35 -12.91 1.90
CA GLU A 56 -10.21 -12.11 2.78
C GLU A 56 -10.46 -10.71 2.21
N ILE A 57 -11.74 -10.36 2.01
CA ILE A 57 -12.13 -9.03 1.52
C ILE A 57 -11.87 -7.98 2.61
N VAL A 58 -11.04 -6.99 2.30
CA VAL A 58 -10.76 -5.85 3.19
C VAL A 58 -11.77 -4.73 2.91
N PRO A 59 -12.64 -4.38 3.88
CA PRO A 59 -13.57 -3.27 3.71
C PRO A 59 -12.84 -1.95 3.46
N ARG A 60 -13.41 -1.09 2.61
CA ARG A 60 -12.81 0.21 2.28
C ARG A 60 -12.47 1.08 3.50
N SER A 61 -13.28 1.00 4.56
CA SER A 61 -13.04 1.72 5.81
C SER A 61 -11.78 1.27 6.54
N GLN A 62 -11.31 0.04 6.29
CA GLN A 62 -10.12 -0.53 6.91
C GLN A 62 -8.86 -0.36 6.05
N HIS A 63 -8.99 0.10 4.80
CA HIS A 63 -7.85 0.21 3.88
C HIS A 63 -6.69 1.05 4.44
N ALA A 64 -6.98 2.10 5.22
CA ALA A 64 -5.97 2.96 5.83
C ALA A 64 -5.30 2.34 7.07
N ASP A 65 -5.92 1.33 7.69
CA ASP A 65 -5.42 0.68 8.91
C ASP A 65 -4.79 -0.70 8.61
N THR A 66 -5.20 -1.33 7.52
CA THR A 66 -4.69 -2.64 7.09
C THR A 66 -3.30 -2.48 6.46
N ARG A 67 -2.28 -2.93 7.19
CA ARG A 67 -0.89 -2.98 6.73
C ARG A 67 -0.63 -4.23 5.91
N LEU A 68 0.06 -4.06 4.80
CA LEU A 68 0.55 -5.15 3.96
C LEU A 68 1.85 -5.69 4.53
N VAL A 69 1.94 -7.01 4.62
CA VAL A 69 3.10 -7.73 5.13
C VAL A 69 3.71 -8.63 4.05
N ASP A 70 4.90 -9.13 4.32
CA ASP A 70 5.64 -9.94 3.36
C ASP A 70 4.92 -11.27 3.12
N GLY A 71 4.79 -11.66 1.86
CA GLY A 71 4.08 -12.84 1.42
C GLY A 71 2.57 -12.67 1.21
N ASP A 72 1.99 -11.49 1.50
CA ASP A 72 0.56 -11.27 1.27
C ASP A 72 0.18 -11.44 -0.20
N HIS A 73 -0.95 -12.10 -0.43
CA HIS A 73 -1.60 -12.17 -1.73
C HIS A 73 -2.71 -11.12 -1.77
N VAL A 74 -2.48 -10.05 -2.51
CA VAL A 74 -3.40 -8.93 -2.65
C VAL A 74 -4.06 -8.98 -4.02
N GLU A 75 -5.37 -9.05 -4.05
CA GLU A 75 -6.16 -8.96 -5.29
C GLU A 75 -6.97 -7.66 -5.28
N VAL A 76 -6.87 -6.89 -6.36
CA VAL A 76 -7.58 -5.63 -6.56
C VAL A 76 -8.50 -5.78 -7.76
N VAL A 77 -9.78 -5.95 -7.49
CA VAL A 77 -10.80 -6.17 -8.52
C VAL A 77 -11.76 -4.99 -8.60
N HIS A 78 -12.30 -4.73 -9.79
CA HIS A 78 -13.40 -3.76 -9.92
C HIS A 78 -14.63 -4.30 -9.22
N ALA A 79 -15.17 -3.55 -8.26
CA ALA A 79 -16.36 -3.98 -7.55
C ALA A 79 -17.59 -3.84 -8.46
N ILE A 80 -18.19 -4.98 -8.79
CA ILE A 80 -19.40 -5.10 -9.62
C ILE A 80 -20.62 -5.10 -8.70
N GLY A 81 -21.02 -3.93 -8.21
CA GLY A 81 -22.37 -3.65 -7.69
C GLY A 81 -22.83 -2.36 -8.38
N GLY A 82 -24.06 -2.15 -8.83
CA GLY A 82 -25.31 -2.29 -8.08
C GLY A 82 -25.48 -1.04 -7.21
N GLY A 83 -26.32 -0.09 -7.63
CA GLY A 83 -26.81 0.99 -6.77
C GLY A 83 -27.85 0.47 -5.80
#